data_AF-A0A2G6SW87-F1
#
_entry.id   AF-A0A2G6SW87-F1
#
_cell.length_a   1.000
_cell.length_b   1.000
_cell.length_c   1.000
_cell.angle_alpha   90.00
_cell.angle_beta   90.00
_cell.angle_gamma   90.00
#
_symmetry.space_group_name_H-M   'P 1'
#
loop_
_entity.id
_entity.type
_entity.pdbx_description
1 polymer ?
#
loop_
_entity_poly.entity_id
_entity_poly.type
_entity_poly.pdbx_seq_one_letter_code
_entity_poly.pdbx_strand_id
1 'polypeptide(L)'
;MTSSTTASRSAFGTANPHALATILEAGETRRIISATDIYDISGVKLWAGNQPVSASLQRRLLDRELRQPLETSLIAEDGVSVAGLVKAVQDVLQSASPLVPVLQPHAPRLLALVGGLTLHPVVQLLLTAAQTARPAHYAHAVAAMALNGALMAADGGDDAAVRLALLSGLLHDVGEMYIDPLHGEAEADRDLDFASYQQLVVHPHVGYLLVAQLTNYPAEVARAIAEHHERLDQSGYPNALGGGKMSPQGRLLAVTEATLNALRSPYSHLLHASVALRAVPGEFDLHWVGKITQAAGAQPPQSAVLQASEIEQRLAALGDVLAGAEQRVLALAQVAQLPAMQTALALAQFLLGRLRTGWNESGLWNPAALLSADAAEVEALEDELYFRLRGVQRATLLRAGQLPEPEAGQLLALCDSLAMGA
;
A
#
# COMPACT_ATOMS: atom_id res chain seq x y z
N MET A 1 -45.47 -13.19 11.73
CA MET A 1 -44.72 -11.98 11.30
C MET A 1 -43.39 -12.46 10.76
N THR A 2 -43.29 -12.57 9.45
CA THR A 2 -42.10 -13.03 8.72
C THR A 2 -41.02 -11.97 8.85
N SER A 3 -39.90 -12.31 9.50
CA SER A 3 -38.71 -11.47 9.55
C SER A 3 -38.16 -11.32 8.13
N SER A 4 -38.33 -10.13 7.57
CA SER A 4 -37.61 -9.68 6.38
C SER A 4 -36.12 -9.64 6.72
N THR A 5 -35.39 -10.70 6.38
CA THR A 5 -33.94 -10.63 6.20
C THR A 5 -33.70 -9.71 5.01
N THR A 6 -33.44 -8.43 5.28
CA THR A 6 -32.74 -7.56 4.34
C THR A 6 -31.39 -8.20 4.07
N ALA A 7 -31.30 -8.98 2.98
CA ALA A 7 -30.03 -9.47 2.47
C ALA A 7 -29.14 -8.23 2.27
N SER A 8 -28.03 -8.18 3.01
CA SER A 8 -26.99 -7.17 2.81
C SER A 8 -26.66 -7.16 1.31
N ARG A 9 -26.94 -6.05 0.62
CA ARG A 9 -26.53 -5.89 -0.77
C ARG A 9 -25.02 -6.11 -0.84
N SER A 10 -24.56 -6.95 -1.77
CA SER A 10 -23.13 -7.18 -1.99
C SER A 10 -22.45 -5.85 -2.30
N ALA A 11 -21.25 -5.60 -1.75
CA ALA A 11 -20.44 -4.44 -2.09
C ALA A 11 -20.06 -4.41 -3.59
N PHE A 12 -20.18 -5.56 -4.27
CA PHE A 12 -19.88 -5.79 -5.68
C PHE A 12 -21.16 -6.01 -6.50
N GLY A 13 -22.26 -5.38 -6.11
CA GLY A 13 -23.55 -5.48 -6.81
C GLY A 13 -23.55 -4.82 -8.19
N THR A 14 -22.59 -3.95 -8.50
CA THR A 14 -22.39 -3.32 -9.82
C THR A 14 -20.96 -3.54 -10.27
N ALA A 15 -20.72 -3.71 -11.57
CA ALA A 15 -19.36 -3.82 -12.09
C ALA A 15 -18.60 -2.50 -11.86
N ASN A 16 -17.47 -2.56 -11.16
CA ASN A 16 -16.61 -1.39 -11.01
C ASN A 16 -16.00 -1.02 -12.36
N PRO A 17 -16.07 0.25 -12.79
CA PRO A 17 -15.64 0.66 -14.13
C PRO A 17 -14.13 0.49 -14.36
N HIS A 18 -13.30 0.71 -13.34
CA HIS A 18 -11.85 0.57 -13.44
C HIS A 18 -11.44 -0.90 -13.52
N ALA A 19 -11.98 -1.74 -12.62
CA ALA A 19 -11.73 -3.17 -12.65
C ALA A 19 -12.18 -3.80 -13.98
N LEU A 20 -13.36 -3.41 -14.46
CA LEU A 20 -13.88 -3.87 -15.74
C LEU A 20 -13.01 -3.40 -16.92
N ALA A 21 -12.54 -2.16 -16.92
CA ALA A 21 -11.64 -1.65 -17.97
C ALA A 21 -10.35 -2.48 -18.03
N THR A 22 -9.70 -2.72 -16.89
CA THR A 22 -8.49 -3.53 -16.83
C THR A 22 -8.73 -4.99 -17.24
N ILE A 23 -9.86 -5.59 -16.85
CA ILE A 23 -10.23 -6.95 -17.27
C ILE A 23 -10.45 -7.01 -18.79
N LEU A 24 -11.08 -5.99 -19.38
CA LEU A 24 -11.33 -5.93 -20.82
C LEU A 24 -10.03 -5.78 -21.61
N GLU A 25 -9.13 -4.89 -21.17
CA GLU A 25 -7.80 -4.72 -21.76
C GLU A 25 -7.01 -6.03 -21.72
N ALA A 26 -6.99 -6.71 -20.57
CA ALA A 26 -6.35 -8.01 -20.47
C ALA A 26 -7.01 -9.07 -21.38
N GLY A 27 -8.32 -8.99 -21.58
CA GLY A 27 -9.08 -9.86 -22.48
C GLY A 27 -8.72 -9.71 -23.96
N GLU A 28 -7.96 -8.68 -24.36
CA GLU A 28 -7.45 -8.54 -25.73
C GLU A 28 -6.34 -9.55 -26.04
N THR A 29 -5.58 -9.97 -25.02
CA THR A 29 -4.45 -10.90 -25.17
C THR A 29 -4.57 -12.18 -24.35
N ARG A 30 -5.49 -12.22 -23.37
CA ARG A 30 -5.76 -13.37 -22.50
C ARG A 30 -7.17 -13.92 -22.74
N ARG A 31 -7.35 -15.22 -22.52
CA ARG A 31 -8.66 -15.88 -22.58
C ARG A 31 -9.43 -15.66 -21.30
N ILE A 32 -10.03 -14.47 -21.19
CA ILE A 32 -10.97 -14.15 -20.13
C ILE A 32 -12.40 -14.35 -20.65
N ILE A 33 -13.11 -15.30 -20.05
CA ILE A 33 -14.47 -15.69 -20.46
C ILE A 33 -15.42 -15.65 -19.26
N SER A 34 -16.72 -15.56 -19.54
CA SER A 34 -17.77 -15.85 -18.57
C SER A 34 -17.82 -17.34 -18.27
N ALA A 35 -17.63 -17.73 -17.01
CA ALA A 35 -17.82 -19.13 -16.57
C ALA A 35 -19.30 -19.51 -16.51
N THR A 36 -20.18 -18.53 -16.26
CA THR A 36 -21.63 -18.70 -16.17
C THR A 36 -22.36 -17.62 -16.95
N ASP A 37 -23.65 -17.83 -17.20
CA ASP A 37 -24.52 -16.76 -17.66
C ASP A 37 -24.54 -15.61 -16.64
N ILE A 38 -24.43 -14.36 -17.12
CA ILE A 38 -24.46 -13.15 -16.29
C ILE A 38 -25.85 -12.55 -16.36
N TYR A 39 -26.47 -12.31 -15.20
CA TYR A 39 -27.81 -11.76 -15.07
C TYR A 39 -27.83 -10.51 -14.20
N ASP A 40 -28.75 -9.60 -14.49
CA ASP A 40 -29.12 -8.55 -13.54
C ASP A 40 -30.04 -9.09 -12.42
N ILE A 41 -30.28 -8.28 -11.40
CA ILE A 41 -31.17 -8.62 -10.28
C ILE A 41 -32.63 -8.87 -10.73
N SER A 42 -33.03 -8.33 -11.89
CA SER A 42 -34.36 -8.55 -12.48
C SER A 42 -34.45 -9.88 -13.25
N GLY A 43 -33.33 -10.61 -13.39
CA GLY A 43 -33.26 -11.88 -14.11
C GLY A 43 -33.07 -11.73 -15.62
N VAL A 44 -32.77 -10.53 -16.12
CA VAL A 44 -32.43 -10.32 -17.53
C VAL A 44 -31.01 -10.84 -17.76
N LYS A 45 -30.85 -11.74 -18.74
CA LYS A 45 -29.55 -12.24 -19.17
C LYS A 45 -28.78 -11.14 -19.89
N LEU A 46 -27.71 -10.66 -19.28
CA LEU A 46 -26.81 -9.66 -19.85
C LEU A 46 -25.78 -10.31 -20.77
N TRP A 47 -25.20 -11.45 -20.34
CA TRP A 47 -24.15 -12.15 -21.08
C TRP A 47 -24.33 -13.66 -20.99
N ALA A 48 -23.96 -14.38 -22.06
CA ALA A 48 -23.96 -15.84 -22.05
C ALA A 48 -22.66 -16.38 -21.47
N GLY A 49 -22.72 -17.54 -20.82
CA GLY A 49 -21.56 -18.32 -20.40
C GLY A 49 -20.72 -18.78 -21.60
N ASN A 50 -19.45 -19.04 -21.35
CA ASN A 50 -18.42 -19.38 -22.32
C ASN A 50 -18.26 -18.35 -23.45
N GLN A 51 -18.54 -17.07 -23.15
CA GLN A 51 -18.30 -15.97 -24.07
C GLN A 51 -17.13 -15.12 -23.57
N PRO A 52 -16.24 -14.67 -24.47
CA PRO A 52 -15.16 -13.78 -24.08
C PRO A 52 -15.70 -12.45 -23.56
N VAL A 53 -14.94 -11.83 -22.66
CA VAL A 53 -15.18 -10.42 -22.28
C VAL A 53 -14.99 -9.53 -23.51
N SER A 54 -15.78 -8.46 -23.62
CA SER A 54 -15.73 -7.56 -24.78
C SER A 54 -16.35 -6.19 -24.48
N ALA A 55 -16.12 -5.20 -25.34
CA ALA A 55 -16.82 -3.91 -25.29
C ALA A 55 -18.36 -4.06 -25.36
N SER A 56 -18.87 -5.16 -25.93
CA SER A 56 -20.30 -5.46 -25.94
C SER A 56 -20.80 -5.92 -24.56
N LEU A 57 -19.98 -6.64 -23.80
CA LEU A 57 -20.27 -6.95 -22.39
C LEU A 57 -20.31 -5.66 -21.57
N GLN A 58 -19.28 -4.81 -21.71
CA GLN A 58 -19.19 -3.53 -20.98
C GLN A 58 -20.47 -2.71 -21.10
N ARG A 59 -20.94 -2.48 -22.34
CA ARG A 59 -22.15 -1.71 -22.63
C ARG A 59 -23.41 -2.30 -21.98
N ARG A 60 -23.46 -3.62 -21.78
CA ARG A 60 -24.61 -4.30 -21.15
C ARG A 60 -24.56 -4.26 -19.63
N LEU A 61 -23.38 -4.06 -19.04
CA LEU A 61 -23.19 -3.94 -17.59
C LEU A 61 -23.45 -2.52 -17.07
N LEU A 62 -23.39 -1.50 -17.93
CA LEU A 62 -23.62 -0.09 -17.56
C LEU A 62 -24.92 0.08 -16.77
N ASP A 63 -24.80 0.63 -15.57
CA ASP A 63 -25.87 0.91 -14.61
C ASP A 63 -26.77 -0.29 -14.25
N ARG A 64 -26.23 -1.52 -14.37
CA ARG A 64 -26.94 -2.74 -13.96
C ARG A 64 -26.47 -3.25 -12.61
N GLU A 65 -27.43 -3.44 -11.70
CA GLU A 65 -27.23 -4.27 -10.51
C GLU A 65 -27.23 -5.75 -10.92
N LEU A 66 -26.12 -6.43 -10.69
CA LEU A 66 -25.87 -7.84 -11.03
C LEU A 66 -26.39 -8.77 -9.93
N ARG A 67 -26.89 -9.93 -10.33
CA ARG A 67 -27.31 -10.98 -9.39
C ARG A 67 -26.12 -11.57 -8.62
N GLN A 68 -24.96 -11.63 -9.25
CA GLN A 68 -23.69 -12.06 -8.67
C GLN A 68 -22.60 -11.06 -9.06
N PRO A 69 -21.59 -10.84 -8.20
CA PRO A 69 -20.42 -10.04 -8.55
C PRO A 69 -19.81 -10.48 -9.88
N LEU A 70 -19.40 -9.53 -10.71
CA LEU A 70 -18.88 -9.80 -12.05
C LEU A 70 -17.68 -10.76 -11.98
N GLU A 71 -16.79 -10.53 -11.02
CA GLU A 71 -15.54 -11.24 -10.81
C GLU A 71 -15.78 -12.74 -10.54
N THR A 72 -16.88 -13.06 -9.87
CA THR A 72 -17.27 -14.45 -9.60
C THR A 72 -17.87 -15.15 -10.81
N SER A 73 -18.26 -14.38 -11.84
CA SER A 73 -18.84 -14.89 -13.09
C SER A 73 -17.81 -15.02 -14.21
N LEU A 74 -16.59 -14.51 -14.03
CA LEU A 74 -15.52 -14.50 -15.02
C LEU A 74 -14.37 -15.41 -14.59
N ILE A 75 -13.67 -16.00 -15.56
CA ILE A 75 -12.45 -16.78 -15.37
C ILE A 75 -11.40 -16.41 -16.42
N ALA A 76 -10.12 -16.51 -16.06
CA ALA A 76 -9.00 -16.41 -16.97
C ALA A 76 -8.43 -17.82 -17.24
N GLU A 77 -8.79 -18.45 -18.36
CA GLU A 77 -8.43 -19.84 -18.67
C GLU A 77 -6.91 -20.05 -18.82
N ASP A 78 -6.21 -19.03 -19.33
CA ASP A 78 -4.76 -18.96 -19.51
C ASP A 78 -4.11 -17.89 -18.61
N GLY A 79 -4.74 -17.67 -17.46
CA GLY A 79 -4.33 -16.66 -16.48
C GLY A 79 -3.06 -17.01 -15.70
N VAL A 80 -2.72 -16.15 -14.75
CA VAL A 80 -1.62 -16.33 -13.80
C VAL A 80 -1.73 -17.71 -13.15
N SER A 81 -0.65 -18.48 -13.20
CA SER A 81 -0.57 -19.82 -12.63
C SER A 81 0.46 -19.87 -11.51
N VAL A 82 0.38 -20.89 -10.65
CA VAL A 82 1.39 -21.13 -9.62
C VAL A 82 2.79 -21.33 -10.21
N ALA A 83 2.90 -21.97 -11.38
CA ALA A 83 4.16 -22.11 -12.09
C ALA A 83 4.68 -20.74 -12.57
N GLY A 84 3.80 -19.87 -13.04
CA GLY A 84 4.13 -18.48 -13.39
C GLY A 84 4.59 -17.66 -12.17
N LEU A 85 3.95 -17.83 -11.01
CA LEU A 85 4.37 -17.18 -9.77
C LEU A 85 5.73 -17.70 -9.27
N VAL A 86 5.97 -19.01 -9.33
CA VAL A 86 7.29 -19.60 -9.02
C VAL A 86 8.35 -18.97 -9.91
N LYS A 87 8.08 -18.87 -11.22
CA LYS A 87 9.00 -18.24 -12.17
C LYS A 87 9.24 -16.76 -11.84
N ALA A 88 8.19 -16.00 -11.55
CA ALA A 88 8.33 -14.59 -11.18
C ALA A 88 9.17 -14.39 -9.90
N VAL A 89 9.00 -15.24 -8.88
CA VAL A 89 9.84 -15.22 -7.67
C VAL A 89 11.28 -15.61 -7.99
N GLN A 90 11.50 -16.61 -8.86
CA GLN A 90 12.84 -16.96 -9.35
C GLN A 90 13.51 -15.78 -10.07
N ASP A 91 12.75 -15.04 -10.87
CA ASP A 91 13.27 -13.87 -11.58
C ASP A 91 13.69 -12.77 -10.60
N VAL A 92 12.93 -12.53 -9.53
CA VAL A 92 13.35 -11.63 -8.43
C VAL A 92 14.65 -12.11 -7.79
N LEU A 93 14.75 -13.40 -7.46
CA LEU A 93 15.95 -14.02 -6.86
C LEU A 93 17.19 -13.96 -7.76
N GLN A 94 17.00 -13.98 -9.09
CA GLN A 94 18.07 -13.95 -10.09
C GLN A 94 18.41 -12.53 -10.55
N SER A 95 17.61 -11.54 -10.17
CA SER A 95 17.83 -10.14 -10.48
C SER A 95 18.87 -9.49 -9.55
N ALA A 96 19.24 -8.24 -9.84
CA ALA A 96 20.02 -7.40 -8.94
C ALA A 96 19.14 -6.70 -7.87
N SER A 97 17.98 -7.26 -7.53
CA SER A 97 17.06 -6.66 -6.56
C SER A 97 17.70 -6.53 -5.18
N PRO A 98 17.48 -5.41 -4.46
CA PRO A 98 17.93 -5.24 -3.09
C PRO A 98 17.26 -6.22 -2.11
N LEU A 99 16.19 -6.92 -2.52
CA LEU A 99 15.52 -7.91 -1.69
C LEU A 99 16.29 -9.24 -1.60
N VAL A 100 17.16 -9.55 -2.56
CA VAL A 100 17.85 -10.84 -2.65
C VAL A 100 18.51 -11.28 -1.32
N PRO A 101 19.19 -10.42 -0.54
CA PRO A 101 19.76 -10.80 0.75
C PRO A 101 18.74 -11.34 1.77
N VAL A 102 17.49 -10.85 1.72
CA VAL A 102 16.38 -11.33 2.57
C VAL A 102 15.80 -12.64 2.03
N LEU A 103 15.67 -12.75 0.71
CA LEU A 103 14.99 -13.87 0.05
C LEU A 103 15.87 -15.12 -0.07
N GLN A 104 17.16 -14.94 -0.42
CA GLN A 104 18.09 -15.99 -0.80
C GLN A 104 18.24 -17.10 0.26
N PRO A 105 18.34 -16.80 1.57
CA PRO A 105 18.44 -17.83 2.61
C PRO A 105 17.23 -18.77 2.65
N HIS A 106 16.07 -18.33 2.17
CA HIS A 106 14.81 -19.06 2.20
C HIS A 106 14.32 -19.52 0.81
N ALA A 107 15.09 -19.24 -0.25
CA ALA A 107 14.66 -19.43 -1.63
C ALA A 107 14.10 -20.83 -1.94
N PRO A 108 14.75 -21.96 -1.57
CA PRO A 108 14.19 -23.29 -1.86
C PRO A 108 12.82 -23.52 -1.21
N ARG A 109 12.66 -23.05 0.02
CA ARG A 109 11.40 -23.18 0.77
C ARG A 109 10.32 -22.28 0.17
N LEU A 110 10.64 -21.03 -0.15
CA LEU A 110 9.69 -20.10 -0.77
C LEU A 110 9.16 -20.64 -2.10
N LEU A 111 10.04 -21.12 -2.99
CA LEU A 111 9.65 -21.66 -4.29
C LEU A 111 8.78 -22.91 -4.17
N ALA A 112 9.10 -23.80 -3.23
CA ALA A 112 8.29 -24.99 -2.96
C ALA A 112 6.88 -24.61 -2.42
N LEU A 113 6.81 -23.63 -1.53
CA LEU A 113 5.54 -23.17 -0.96
C LEU A 113 4.71 -22.42 -2.00
N VAL A 114 5.29 -21.52 -2.80
CA VAL A 114 4.61 -20.84 -3.90
C VAL A 114 4.05 -21.84 -4.90
N GLY A 115 4.83 -22.87 -5.27
CA GLY A 115 4.40 -23.93 -6.18
C GLY A 115 3.23 -24.78 -5.66
N GLY A 116 3.00 -24.80 -4.34
CA GLY A 116 1.88 -25.49 -3.70
C GLY A 116 0.70 -24.60 -3.33
N LEU A 117 0.70 -23.32 -3.70
CA LEU A 117 -0.45 -22.44 -3.45
C LEU A 117 -1.67 -22.88 -4.27
N THR A 118 -2.86 -22.49 -3.84
CA THR A 118 -4.09 -22.62 -4.63
C THR A 118 -4.61 -21.22 -4.88
N LEU A 119 -4.72 -20.83 -6.15
CA LEU A 119 -5.26 -19.53 -6.53
C LEU A 119 -6.77 -19.64 -6.72
N HIS A 120 -7.52 -18.88 -5.94
CA HIS A 120 -8.96 -18.73 -6.15
C HIS A 120 -9.23 -18.09 -7.53
N PRO A 121 -10.25 -18.52 -8.31
CA PRO A 121 -10.51 -18.01 -9.66
C PRO A 121 -10.62 -16.48 -9.76
N VAL A 122 -11.26 -15.83 -8.78
CA VAL A 122 -11.35 -14.36 -8.69
C VAL A 122 -9.95 -13.72 -8.58
N VAL A 123 -9.09 -14.27 -7.74
CA VAL A 123 -7.72 -13.75 -7.58
C VAL A 123 -6.89 -14.05 -8.82
N GLN A 124 -7.04 -15.23 -9.43
CA GLN A 124 -6.38 -15.53 -10.69
C GLN A 124 -6.79 -14.56 -11.79
N LEU A 125 -8.07 -14.23 -11.91
CA LEU A 125 -8.59 -13.23 -12.84
C LEU A 125 -7.96 -11.86 -12.61
N LEU A 126 -8.00 -11.34 -11.38
CA LEU A 126 -7.50 -10.00 -11.06
C LEU A 126 -5.97 -9.90 -11.23
N LEU A 127 -5.22 -10.93 -10.80
CA LEU A 127 -3.77 -10.98 -11.04
C LEU A 127 -3.43 -11.09 -12.52
N THR A 128 -4.25 -11.77 -13.33
CA THR A 128 -4.07 -11.83 -14.79
C THR A 128 -4.32 -10.50 -15.45
N ALA A 129 -5.36 -9.79 -14.98
CA ALA A 129 -5.68 -8.45 -15.45
C ALA A 129 -4.55 -7.47 -15.11
N ALA A 130 -4.08 -7.48 -13.86
CA ALA A 130 -2.93 -6.71 -13.41
C ALA A 130 -1.66 -7.05 -14.20
N GLN A 131 -1.32 -8.34 -14.35
CA GLN A 131 -0.12 -8.76 -15.09
C GLN A 131 -0.06 -8.19 -16.52
N THR A 132 -1.21 -8.06 -17.19
CA THR A 132 -1.27 -7.61 -18.58
C THR A 132 -1.33 -6.09 -18.67
N ALA A 133 -2.25 -5.45 -17.95
CA ALA A 133 -2.52 -4.01 -18.08
C ALA A 133 -1.70 -3.13 -17.11
N ARG A 134 -1.25 -3.71 -15.99
CA ARG A 134 -0.55 -3.03 -14.89
C ARG A 134 0.69 -3.84 -14.43
N PRO A 135 1.69 -4.05 -15.31
CA PRO A 135 2.82 -4.94 -15.03
C PRO A 135 3.66 -4.52 -13.83
N ALA A 136 3.75 -3.21 -13.53
CA ALA A 136 4.43 -2.70 -12.34
C ALA A 136 3.71 -3.11 -11.04
N HIS A 137 2.38 -2.98 -10.97
CA HIS A 137 1.56 -3.46 -9.86
C HIS A 137 1.70 -4.98 -9.66
N TYR A 138 1.68 -5.76 -10.74
CA TYR A 138 1.93 -7.20 -10.63
C TYR A 138 3.34 -7.53 -10.11
N ALA A 139 4.36 -6.81 -10.56
CA ALA A 139 5.74 -7.00 -10.08
C ALA A 139 5.87 -6.64 -8.59
N HIS A 140 5.23 -5.56 -8.14
CA HIS A 140 5.16 -5.17 -6.72
C HIS A 140 4.47 -6.25 -5.88
N ALA A 141 3.34 -6.78 -6.32
CA ALA A 141 2.64 -7.88 -5.66
C ALA A 141 3.52 -9.15 -5.53
N VAL A 142 4.32 -9.49 -6.55
CA VAL A 142 5.26 -10.62 -6.49
C VAL A 142 6.42 -10.34 -5.52
N ALA A 143 6.96 -9.12 -5.51
CA ALA A 143 8.00 -8.71 -4.58
C ALA A 143 7.50 -8.75 -3.12
N ALA A 144 6.29 -8.24 -2.87
CA ALA A 144 5.61 -8.30 -1.59
C ALA A 144 5.34 -9.73 -1.14
N MET A 145 4.84 -10.59 -2.04
CA MET A 145 4.70 -12.02 -1.77
C MET A 145 6.02 -12.61 -1.27
N ALA A 146 7.09 -12.45 -2.06
CA ALA A 146 8.39 -13.04 -1.75
C ALA A 146 8.97 -12.50 -0.42
N LEU A 147 8.97 -11.18 -0.22
CA LEU A 147 9.50 -10.54 0.98
C LEU A 147 8.71 -10.94 2.23
N ASN A 148 7.39 -10.87 2.18
CA ASN A 148 6.53 -11.20 3.33
C ASN A 148 6.69 -12.66 3.74
N GLY A 149 6.75 -13.57 2.76
CA GLY A 149 7.04 -14.99 2.98
C GLY A 149 8.44 -15.23 3.55
N ALA A 150 9.45 -14.53 3.06
CA ALA A 150 10.83 -14.64 3.54
C ALA A 150 10.97 -14.19 4.99
N LEU A 151 10.35 -13.07 5.36
CA LEU A 151 10.34 -12.56 6.73
C LEU A 151 9.69 -13.56 7.69
N MET A 152 8.54 -14.12 7.33
CA MET A 152 7.88 -15.17 8.13
C MET A 152 8.73 -16.44 8.23
N ALA A 153 9.40 -16.85 7.14
CA ALA A 153 10.30 -18.00 7.15
C ALA A 153 11.53 -17.76 8.05
N ALA A 154 12.10 -16.56 8.00
CA ALA A 154 13.19 -16.10 8.88
C ALA A 154 12.76 -16.00 10.36
N ASP A 155 11.46 -15.91 10.63
CA ASP A 155 10.91 -15.96 11.99
C ASP A 155 10.70 -17.38 12.53
N GLY A 156 11.00 -18.41 11.73
CA GLY A 156 10.71 -19.79 12.10
C GLY A 156 9.25 -20.18 11.97
N GLY A 157 8.43 -19.37 11.26
CA GLY A 157 7.05 -19.72 10.93
C GLY A 157 6.97 -21.06 10.19
N ASP A 158 5.95 -21.85 10.49
CA ASP A 158 5.67 -23.11 9.80
C ASP A 158 5.18 -22.87 8.36
N ASP A 159 5.00 -23.94 7.59
CA ASP A 159 4.62 -23.81 6.17
C ASP A 159 3.24 -23.17 6.00
N ALA A 160 2.32 -23.34 6.95
CA ALA A 160 1.01 -22.71 6.91
C ALA A 160 1.14 -21.19 7.11
N ALA A 161 1.92 -20.76 8.11
CA ALA A 161 2.20 -19.36 8.38
C ALA A 161 2.92 -18.68 7.20
N VAL A 162 3.91 -19.34 6.60
CA VAL A 162 4.61 -18.81 5.42
C VAL A 162 3.68 -18.73 4.21
N ARG A 163 2.83 -19.73 3.96
CA ARG A 163 1.81 -19.67 2.89
C ARG A 163 0.83 -18.51 3.09
N LEU A 164 0.42 -18.28 4.33
CA LEU A 164 -0.45 -17.16 4.68
C LEU A 164 0.24 -15.82 4.43
N ALA A 165 1.52 -15.69 4.79
CA ALA A 165 2.31 -14.50 4.53
C ALA A 165 2.54 -14.27 3.01
N LEU A 166 2.85 -15.33 2.25
CA LEU A 166 2.96 -15.28 0.79
C LEU A 166 1.65 -14.75 0.16
N LEU A 167 0.51 -15.33 0.53
CA LEU A 167 -0.80 -14.89 0.02
C LEU A 167 -1.14 -13.46 0.44
N SER A 168 -0.85 -13.07 1.68
CA SER A 168 -1.10 -11.71 2.16
C SER A 168 -0.27 -10.68 1.40
N GLY A 169 1.01 -10.97 1.13
CA GLY A 169 1.87 -10.12 0.30
C GLY A 169 1.41 -10.04 -1.15
N LEU A 170 1.01 -11.18 -1.75
CA LEU A 170 0.53 -11.21 -3.14
C LEU A 170 -0.75 -10.40 -3.36
N LEU A 171 -1.59 -10.27 -2.32
CA LEU A 171 -2.95 -9.74 -2.45
C LEU A 171 -3.18 -8.39 -1.75
N HIS A 172 -2.16 -7.81 -1.11
CA HIS A 172 -2.32 -6.58 -0.33
C HIS A 172 -2.92 -5.42 -1.13
N ASP A 173 -2.45 -5.21 -2.36
CA ASP A 173 -2.93 -4.13 -3.23
C ASP A 173 -3.98 -4.58 -4.24
N VAL A 174 -4.63 -5.75 -4.07
CA VAL A 174 -5.66 -6.21 -5.01
C VAL A 174 -6.85 -5.24 -5.10
N GLY A 175 -7.06 -4.45 -4.04
CA GLY A 175 -8.06 -3.38 -4.01
C GLY A 175 -7.77 -2.24 -5.00
N GLU A 176 -6.52 -2.05 -5.42
CA GLU A 176 -6.19 -1.01 -6.39
C GLU A 176 -6.75 -1.28 -7.79
N MET A 177 -7.18 -2.51 -8.08
CA MET A 177 -7.88 -2.81 -9.33
C MET A 177 -9.20 -2.04 -9.47
N TYR A 178 -9.70 -1.45 -8.39
CA TYR A 178 -11.00 -0.79 -8.31
C TYR A 178 -10.92 0.75 -8.28
N ILE A 179 -9.71 1.30 -8.37
CA ILE A 179 -9.46 2.74 -8.46
C ILE A 179 -8.87 3.07 -9.83
N ASP A 180 -8.81 4.35 -10.18
CA ASP A 180 -8.20 4.75 -11.45
C ASP A 180 -6.72 4.30 -11.50
N PRO A 181 -6.27 3.61 -12.55
CA PRO A 181 -4.86 3.21 -12.69
C PRO A 181 -3.86 4.36 -12.57
N LEU A 182 -4.25 5.60 -12.89
CA LEU A 182 -3.40 6.79 -12.71
C LEU A 182 -3.10 7.09 -11.23
N HIS A 183 -3.79 6.44 -10.29
CA HIS A 183 -3.72 6.71 -8.85
C HIS A 183 -3.22 5.52 -8.01
N GLY A 184 -2.79 4.41 -8.63
CA GLY A 184 -2.21 3.25 -7.93
C GLY A 184 -0.80 3.50 -7.41
N GLU A 185 -0.40 2.87 -6.29
CA GLU A 185 0.91 3.10 -5.67
C GLU A 185 2.09 2.69 -6.54
N ALA A 186 1.92 1.63 -7.34
CA ALA A 186 2.98 1.12 -8.20
C ALA A 186 3.16 1.94 -9.48
N GLU A 187 2.15 2.71 -9.88
CA GLU A 187 2.11 3.50 -11.10
C GLU A 187 2.33 4.99 -10.87
N ALA A 188 2.09 5.48 -9.66
CA ALA A 188 2.30 6.87 -9.30
C ALA A 188 3.76 7.14 -8.87
N ASP A 189 4.20 8.39 -9.03
CA ASP A 189 5.38 8.87 -8.31
C ASP A 189 5.15 8.70 -6.80
N ARG A 190 6.24 8.53 -6.03
CA ARG A 190 6.17 8.53 -4.55
C ARG A 190 5.37 9.74 -4.02
N ASP A 191 5.39 10.84 -4.77
CA ASP A 191 4.63 12.04 -4.50
C ASP A 191 3.23 11.98 -5.11
N LEU A 192 2.30 11.41 -4.35
CA LEU A 192 0.89 11.44 -4.68
C LEU A 192 0.33 12.86 -4.53
N ASP A 193 -0.44 13.30 -5.53
CA ASP A 193 -1.33 14.44 -5.38
C ASP A 193 -2.53 14.09 -4.47
N PHE A 194 -3.32 15.10 -4.11
CA PHE A 194 -4.45 14.90 -3.20
C PHE A 194 -5.53 13.99 -3.80
N ALA A 195 -5.85 14.14 -5.09
CA ALA A 195 -6.88 13.35 -5.76
C ALA A 195 -6.51 11.86 -5.81
N SER A 196 -5.24 11.56 -6.11
CA SER A 196 -4.68 10.20 -6.10
C SER A 196 -4.78 9.59 -4.71
N TYR A 197 -4.36 10.35 -3.68
CA TYR A 197 -4.43 9.88 -2.30
C TYR A 197 -5.85 9.58 -1.82
N GLN A 198 -6.85 10.38 -2.22
CA GLN A 198 -8.25 10.13 -1.87
C GLN A 198 -8.75 8.78 -2.39
N GLN A 199 -8.34 8.39 -3.60
CA GLN A 199 -8.68 7.09 -4.14
C GLN A 199 -7.88 6.00 -3.46
N LEU A 200 -6.60 6.24 -3.22
CA LEU A 200 -5.70 5.22 -2.71
C LEU A 200 -6.06 4.75 -1.29
N VAL A 201 -6.45 5.65 -0.38
CA VAL A 201 -6.75 5.28 1.01
C VAL A 201 -7.91 4.28 1.18
N VAL A 202 -8.72 4.08 0.14
CA VAL A 202 -9.84 3.14 0.16
C VAL A 202 -9.42 1.71 -0.22
N HIS A 203 -8.30 1.55 -0.93
CA HIS A 203 -7.93 0.26 -1.51
C HIS A 203 -7.71 -0.86 -0.48
N PRO A 204 -7.20 -0.61 0.76
CA PRO A 204 -7.05 -1.69 1.75
C PRO A 204 -8.41 -2.25 2.15
N HIS A 205 -9.42 -1.37 2.25
CA HIS A 205 -10.79 -1.77 2.54
C HIS A 205 -11.43 -2.52 1.36
N VAL A 206 -11.21 -2.06 0.13
CA VAL A 206 -11.71 -2.76 -1.07
C VAL A 206 -11.06 -4.15 -1.18
N GLY A 207 -9.75 -4.26 -0.98
CA GLY A 207 -9.02 -5.53 -0.95
C GLY A 207 -9.54 -6.48 0.12
N TYR A 208 -9.82 -5.97 1.33
CA TYR A 208 -10.48 -6.74 2.39
C TYR A 208 -11.82 -7.29 1.94
N LEU A 209 -12.71 -6.45 1.38
CA LEU A 209 -14.05 -6.88 0.95
C LEU A 209 -13.95 -7.91 -0.19
N LEU A 210 -13.05 -7.70 -1.15
CA LEU A 210 -12.81 -8.64 -2.26
C LEU A 210 -12.43 -10.02 -1.75
N VAL A 211 -11.42 -10.10 -0.90
CA VAL A 211 -10.93 -11.37 -0.38
C VAL A 211 -11.96 -12.01 0.56
N ALA A 212 -12.55 -11.24 1.47
CA ALA A 212 -13.49 -11.76 2.46
C ALA A 212 -14.83 -12.20 1.86
N GLN A 213 -15.33 -11.56 0.80
CA GLN A 213 -16.65 -11.84 0.24
C GLN A 213 -16.61 -12.71 -1.03
N LEU A 214 -15.54 -12.62 -1.83
CA LEU A 214 -15.49 -13.25 -3.15
C LEU A 214 -14.56 -14.45 -3.22
N THR A 215 -13.92 -14.83 -2.10
CA THR A 215 -12.98 -15.95 -2.05
C THR A 215 -13.22 -16.81 -0.81
N ASN A 216 -12.49 -17.93 -0.73
CA ASN A 216 -12.47 -18.82 0.43
C ASN A 216 -11.10 -18.81 1.15
N TYR A 217 -10.30 -17.77 0.99
CA TYR A 217 -9.05 -17.64 1.72
C TYR A 217 -9.29 -17.44 3.23
N PRO A 218 -8.30 -17.77 4.08
CA PRO A 218 -8.40 -17.53 5.53
C PRO A 218 -8.69 -16.05 5.83
N ALA A 219 -9.52 -15.79 6.84
CA ALA A 219 -9.95 -14.45 7.22
C ALA A 219 -8.76 -13.56 7.64
N GLU A 220 -7.67 -14.17 8.10
CA GLU A 220 -6.41 -13.52 8.45
C GLU A 220 -5.75 -12.87 7.24
N VAL A 221 -5.90 -13.42 6.03
CA VAL A 221 -5.40 -12.80 4.79
C VAL A 221 -6.16 -11.50 4.53
N ALA A 222 -7.49 -11.55 4.52
CA ALA A 222 -8.31 -10.34 4.34
C ALA A 222 -7.99 -9.29 5.40
N ARG A 223 -7.87 -9.70 6.67
CA ARG A 223 -7.53 -8.79 7.76
C ARG A 223 -6.15 -8.15 7.58
N ALA A 224 -5.13 -8.89 7.18
CA ALA A 224 -3.82 -8.33 6.90
C ALA A 224 -3.89 -7.29 5.77
N ILE A 225 -4.65 -7.59 4.70
CA ILE A 225 -4.91 -6.66 3.61
C ILE A 225 -5.61 -5.38 4.10
N ALA A 226 -6.53 -5.44 5.06
CA ALA A 226 -7.13 -4.23 5.63
C ALA A 226 -6.15 -3.37 6.45
N GLU A 227 -5.06 -3.97 6.96
CA GLU A 227 -4.19 -3.40 7.99
C GLU A 227 -2.80 -2.97 7.47
N HIS A 228 -2.46 -3.20 6.20
CA HIS A 228 -1.07 -3.03 5.74
C HIS A 228 -0.57 -1.57 5.67
N HIS A 229 -1.46 -0.59 5.59
CA HIS A 229 -1.11 0.83 5.78
C HIS A 229 -1.34 1.35 7.20
N GLU A 230 -1.78 0.50 8.12
CA GLU A 230 -1.85 0.87 9.53
C GLU A 230 -0.45 0.96 10.14
N ARG A 231 -0.33 1.77 11.19
CA ARG A 231 0.92 1.99 11.92
C ARG A 231 0.64 1.85 13.40
N LEU A 232 1.56 1.25 14.16
CA LEU A 232 1.37 0.92 15.58
C LEU A 232 1.07 2.15 16.44
N ASP A 233 1.55 3.31 16.02
CA ASP A 233 1.36 4.59 16.69
C ASP A 233 0.09 5.33 16.28
N GLN A 234 -0.77 4.77 15.43
CA GLN A 234 -2.01 5.36 14.88
C GLN A 234 -1.82 6.43 13.80
N SER A 235 -0.61 6.59 13.26
CA SER A 235 -0.38 7.49 12.12
C SER A 235 -0.85 6.92 10.77
N GLY A 236 -1.15 5.62 10.71
CA GLY A 236 -1.59 4.90 9.52
C GLY A 236 -3.07 5.05 9.17
N TYR A 237 -3.48 4.33 8.13
CA TYR A 237 -4.84 4.35 7.57
C TYR A 237 -5.29 2.92 7.15
N PRO A 238 -6.60 2.66 6.93
CA PRO A 238 -7.74 3.59 6.96
C PRO A 238 -8.37 3.82 8.34
N ASN A 239 -8.12 2.96 9.34
CA ASN A 239 -8.78 3.00 10.64
C ASN A 239 -7.93 3.62 11.77
N ALA A 240 -6.65 3.92 11.53
CA ALA A 240 -5.71 4.43 12.52
C ALA A 240 -5.65 3.52 13.77
N LEU A 241 -5.45 2.23 13.54
CA LEU A 241 -5.41 1.22 14.59
C LEU A 241 -4.20 1.40 15.50
N GLY A 242 -4.42 1.45 16.81
CA GLY A 242 -3.31 1.36 17.77
C GLY A 242 -2.69 -0.04 17.78
N GLY A 243 -1.40 -0.16 18.11
CA GLY A 243 -0.64 -1.41 17.95
C GLY A 243 -1.27 -2.66 18.60
N GLY A 244 -1.95 -2.53 19.73
CA GLY A 244 -2.69 -3.64 20.37
C GLY A 244 -3.88 -4.19 19.56
N LYS A 245 -4.35 -3.47 18.53
CA LYS A 245 -5.48 -3.85 17.67
C LYS A 245 -5.06 -4.43 16.32
N MET A 246 -3.84 -4.14 15.85
CA MET A 246 -3.31 -4.72 14.61
C MET A 246 -2.99 -6.20 14.80
N SER A 247 -3.36 -7.03 13.82
CA SER A 247 -3.00 -8.45 13.81
C SER A 247 -1.48 -8.64 13.62
N PRO A 248 -0.89 -9.76 14.07
CA PRO A 248 0.52 -10.05 13.82
C PRO A 248 0.88 -10.02 12.33
N GLN A 249 -0.03 -10.49 11.48
CA GLN A 249 0.09 -10.52 10.03
C GLN A 249 -0.02 -9.12 9.42
N GLY A 250 -0.91 -8.27 9.91
CA GLY A 250 -0.99 -6.87 9.51
C GLY A 250 0.28 -6.09 9.86
N ARG A 251 0.88 -6.35 11.04
CA ARG A 251 2.17 -5.73 11.44
C ARG A 251 3.32 -6.17 10.53
N LEU A 252 3.39 -7.46 10.21
CA LEU A 252 4.36 -7.99 9.27
C LEU A 252 4.16 -7.35 7.88
N LEU A 253 2.94 -7.36 7.36
CA LEU A 253 2.64 -6.84 6.03
C LEU A 253 2.87 -5.32 5.94
N ALA A 254 2.63 -4.56 7.02
CA ALA A 254 2.95 -3.15 7.08
C ALA A 254 4.46 -2.87 6.98
N VAL A 255 5.30 -3.70 7.60
CA VAL A 255 6.76 -3.61 7.45
C VAL A 255 7.19 -4.02 6.04
N THR A 256 6.58 -5.05 5.46
CA THR A 256 6.82 -5.45 4.06
C THR A 256 6.51 -4.30 3.12
N GLU A 257 5.34 -3.68 3.22
CA GLU A 257 4.95 -2.58 2.33
C GLU A 257 5.85 -1.36 2.49
N ALA A 258 6.09 -0.92 3.73
CA ALA A 258 7.00 0.20 3.97
C ALA A 258 8.44 -0.06 3.49
N THR A 259 8.90 -1.31 3.55
CA THR A 259 10.19 -1.72 2.98
C THR A 259 10.19 -1.54 1.47
N LEU A 260 9.17 -2.04 0.76
CA LEU A 260 9.07 -1.93 -0.69
C LEU A 260 8.97 -0.47 -1.14
N ASN A 261 8.15 0.34 -0.47
CA ASN A 261 8.03 1.77 -0.77
C ASN A 261 9.37 2.51 -0.59
N ALA A 262 10.13 2.22 0.48
CA ALA A 262 11.45 2.81 0.67
C ALA A 262 12.46 2.42 -0.43
N LEU A 263 12.31 1.23 -1.02
CA LEU A 263 13.15 0.74 -2.12
C LEU A 263 12.78 1.31 -3.50
N ARG A 264 11.63 1.99 -3.63
CA ARG A 264 11.23 2.76 -4.83
C ARG A 264 11.98 4.10 -4.95
N SER A 265 12.60 4.56 -3.87
CA SER A 265 13.43 5.78 -3.86
C SER A 265 14.65 5.64 -4.79
N PRO A 266 15.27 6.74 -5.29
CA PRO A 266 16.58 6.67 -5.98
C PRO A 266 17.63 5.81 -5.23
N TYR A 267 17.48 5.65 -3.92
CA TYR A 267 18.26 4.75 -3.08
C TYR A 267 17.61 3.38 -2.95
N SER A 268 17.87 2.49 -3.91
CA SER A 268 17.37 1.12 -3.91
C SER A 268 18.25 0.19 -3.04
N HIS A 269 18.19 0.37 -1.72
CA HIS A 269 19.04 -0.34 -0.76
C HIS A 269 18.31 -0.64 0.57
N LEU A 270 18.55 -1.79 1.19
CA LEU A 270 17.88 -2.17 2.45
C LEU A 270 18.32 -1.31 3.63
N LEU A 271 19.49 -0.68 3.56
CA LEU A 271 19.89 0.33 4.57
C LEU A 271 18.86 1.44 4.65
N HIS A 272 18.46 1.98 3.49
CA HIS A 272 17.45 3.04 3.42
C HIS A 272 16.11 2.56 3.97
N ALA A 273 15.65 1.36 3.58
CA ALA A 273 14.43 0.78 4.15
C ALA A 273 14.52 0.60 5.68
N SER A 274 15.65 0.10 6.18
CA SER A 274 15.93 -0.07 7.62
C SER A 274 15.91 1.26 8.38
N VAL A 275 16.45 2.33 7.80
CA VAL A 275 16.39 3.69 8.36
C VAL A 275 14.96 4.22 8.31
N ALA A 276 14.27 4.05 7.19
CA ALA A 276 12.92 4.56 7.00
C ALA A 276 11.92 3.94 7.99
N LEU A 277 12.02 2.64 8.25
CA LEU A 277 11.22 1.92 9.25
C LEU A 277 11.49 2.35 10.69
N ARG A 278 12.60 3.05 10.96
CA ARG A 278 13.00 3.53 12.29
C ARG A 278 12.92 5.05 12.43
N ALA A 279 12.61 5.77 11.35
CA ALA A 279 12.58 7.22 11.31
C ALA A 279 11.63 7.81 12.37
N VAL A 280 10.49 7.15 12.61
CA VAL A 280 9.53 7.50 13.66
C VAL A 280 9.45 6.38 14.70
N PRO A 281 9.91 6.61 15.94
CA PRO A 281 9.93 5.58 16.98
C PRO A 281 8.54 5.03 17.31
N GLY A 282 8.39 3.70 17.28
CA GLY A 282 7.15 3.02 17.65
C GLY A 282 6.08 2.99 16.56
N GLU A 283 6.41 3.39 15.33
CA GLU A 283 5.50 3.31 14.19
C GLU A 283 5.37 1.88 13.64
N PHE A 284 6.49 1.16 13.55
CA PHE A 284 6.54 -0.21 13.04
C PHE A 284 6.95 -1.22 14.12
N ASP A 285 6.60 -2.48 13.90
CA ASP A 285 6.95 -3.57 14.81
C ASP A 285 8.45 -3.90 14.67
N LEU A 286 9.23 -3.51 15.69
CA LEU A 286 10.69 -3.62 15.67
C LEU A 286 11.19 -5.06 15.55
N HIS A 287 10.38 -6.06 15.88
CA HIS A 287 10.70 -7.46 15.65
C HIS A 287 10.88 -7.76 14.15
N TRP A 288 9.96 -7.27 13.33
CA TRP A 288 10.03 -7.43 11.86
C TRP A 288 11.07 -6.49 11.25
N VAL A 289 11.17 -5.24 11.73
CA VAL A 289 12.20 -4.29 11.29
C VAL A 289 13.60 -4.86 11.51
N GLY A 290 13.85 -5.53 12.64
CA GLY A 290 15.14 -6.13 12.95
C GLY A 290 15.62 -7.13 11.90
N LYS A 291 14.70 -7.84 11.22
CA LYS A 291 15.06 -8.77 10.13
C LYS A 291 15.51 -8.03 8.87
N ILE A 292 14.88 -6.89 8.56
CA ILE A 292 15.33 -6.01 7.48
C ILE A 292 16.69 -5.40 7.81
N THR A 293 16.88 -4.92 9.04
CA THR A 293 18.18 -4.38 9.50
C THR A 293 19.29 -5.43 9.43
N GLN A 294 19.02 -6.68 9.82
CA GLN A 294 19.99 -7.77 9.72
C GLN A 294 20.38 -8.04 8.25
N ALA A 295 19.40 -8.08 7.35
CA ALA A 295 19.65 -8.29 5.93
C ALA A 295 20.37 -7.11 5.26
N ALA A 296 20.08 -5.87 5.69
CA ALA A 296 20.80 -4.68 5.26
C ALA A 296 22.29 -4.76 5.58
N GLY A 297 22.66 -5.32 6.75
CA GLY A 297 24.06 -5.53 7.13
C GLY A 297 24.82 -6.54 6.27
N ALA A 298 24.11 -7.35 5.46
CA ALA A 298 24.73 -8.26 4.49
C ALA A 298 24.97 -7.60 3.12
N GLN A 299 24.45 -6.40 2.89
CA GLN A 299 24.70 -5.63 1.67
C GLN A 299 26.03 -4.87 1.78
N PRO A 300 26.69 -4.57 0.64
CA PRO A 300 27.86 -3.71 0.65
C PRO A 300 27.52 -2.33 1.28
N PRO A 301 28.48 -1.68 1.96
CA PRO A 301 28.29 -0.33 2.48
C PRO A 301 27.85 0.61 1.36
N GLN A 302 26.89 1.47 1.68
CA GLN A 302 26.41 2.50 0.76
C GLN A 302 27.07 3.83 1.10
N SER A 303 27.49 4.58 0.09
CA SER A 303 27.92 5.96 0.25
C SER A 303 26.74 6.91 0.04
N ALA A 304 26.77 8.05 0.73
CA ALA A 304 25.90 9.17 0.42
C ALA A 304 26.03 9.58 -1.04
N VAL A 305 24.91 9.95 -1.66
CA VAL A 305 24.89 10.53 -3.01
C VAL A 305 25.13 12.03 -2.93
N LEU A 306 24.57 12.68 -1.91
CA LEU A 306 24.75 14.11 -1.66
C LEU A 306 26.07 14.44 -0.97
N GLN A 307 26.60 15.65 -1.21
CA GLN A 307 27.72 16.16 -0.44
C GLN A 307 27.27 16.52 0.98
N ALA A 308 28.19 16.44 1.94
CA ALA A 308 27.89 16.76 3.35
C ALA A 308 27.27 18.15 3.53
N SER A 309 27.75 19.16 2.79
CA SER A 309 27.19 20.53 2.83
C SER A 309 25.76 20.62 2.30
N GLU A 310 25.38 19.77 1.34
CA GLU A 310 24.02 19.70 0.81
C GLU A 310 23.08 19.03 1.82
N ILE A 311 23.55 17.95 2.45
CA ILE A 311 22.82 17.27 3.54
C ILE A 311 22.58 18.25 4.70
N GLU A 312 23.60 19.00 5.13
CA GLU A 312 23.47 20.04 6.18
C GLU A 312 22.40 21.09 5.83
N GLN A 313 22.39 21.57 4.59
CA GLN A 313 21.41 22.56 4.13
C GLN A 313 19.98 21.99 4.13
N ARG A 314 19.80 20.76 3.65
CA ARG A 314 18.50 20.08 3.62
C ARG A 314 17.96 19.83 5.04
N LEU A 315 18.82 19.40 5.96
CA LEU A 315 18.46 19.23 7.37
C LEU A 315 18.04 20.53 8.04
N ALA A 316 18.78 21.62 7.81
CA ALA A 316 18.41 22.93 8.33
C ALA A 316 17.04 23.37 7.82
N ALA A 317 16.80 23.20 6.51
CA ALA A 317 15.53 23.53 5.90
C ALA A 317 14.38 22.66 6.42
N LEU A 318 14.58 21.34 6.57
CA LEU A 318 13.60 20.44 7.17
C LEU A 318 13.24 20.86 8.60
N GLY A 319 14.24 21.26 9.40
CA GLY A 319 14.03 21.79 10.74
C GLY A 319 13.15 23.04 10.77
N ASP A 320 13.42 23.99 9.86
CA ASP A 320 12.66 25.23 9.72
C ASP A 320 11.22 24.97 9.28
N VAL A 321 11.01 24.08 8.30
CA VAL A 321 9.66 23.71 7.84
C VAL A 321 8.87 23.06 8.97
N LEU A 322 9.46 22.09 9.67
CA LEU A 322 8.79 21.38 10.75
C LEU A 322 8.37 22.35 11.87
N ALA A 323 9.25 23.28 12.25
CA ALA A 323 8.93 24.30 13.25
C ALA A 323 7.85 25.28 12.76
N GLY A 324 7.93 25.72 11.51
CA GLY A 324 6.94 26.61 10.91
C GLY A 324 5.55 25.96 10.81
N ALA A 325 5.50 24.69 10.42
CA ALA A 325 4.27 23.91 10.34
C ALA A 325 3.59 23.75 11.71
N GLU A 326 4.35 23.36 12.74
CA GLU A 326 3.84 23.23 14.11
C GLU A 326 3.24 24.55 14.62
N GLN A 327 3.95 25.66 14.43
CA GLN A 327 3.47 26.99 14.83
C GLN A 327 2.18 27.39 14.09
N ARG A 328 2.11 27.13 12.78
CA ARG A 328 0.92 27.42 11.97
C ARG A 328 -0.28 26.59 12.40
N VAL A 329 -0.09 25.29 12.63
CA VAL A 329 -1.17 24.41 13.12
C VAL A 329 -1.68 24.89 14.48
N LEU A 330 -0.79 25.22 15.41
CA LEU A 330 -1.16 25.77 16.72
C LEU A 330 -1.96 27.08 16.60
N ALA A 331 -1.51 28.00 15.75
CA ALA A 331 -2.21 29.28 15.54
C ALA A 331 -3.60 29.08 14.92
N LEU A 332 -3.71 28.23 13.89
CA LEU A 332 -4.99 27.93 13.25
C LEU A 332 -5.94 27.20 14.21
N ALA A 333 -5.44 26.28 15.04
CA ALA A 333 -6.27 25.52 15.97
C ALA A 333 -6.93 26.40 17.04
N GLN A 334 -6.30 27.53 17.40
CA GLN A 334 -6.86 28.48 18.37
C GLN A 334 -8.07 29.26 17.81
N VAL A 335 -8.14 29.44 16.49
CA VAL A 335 -9.17 30.25 15.83
C VAL A 335 -10.18 29.42 15.05
N ALA A 336 -9.90 28.14 14.78
CA ALA A 336 -10.76 27.26 14.01
C ALA A 336 -12.11 27.02 14.70
N GLN A 337 -13.20 27.34 14.01
CA GLN A 337 -14.57 27.16 14.51
C GLN A 337 -15.27 25.94 13.91
N LEU A 338 -14.92 25.57 12.67
CA LEU A 338 -15.54 24.45 11.98
C LEU A 338 -15.03 23.11 12.51
N PRO A 339 -15.92 22.17 12.87
CA PRO A 339 -15.51 20.85 13.35
C PRO A 339 -14.59 20.10 12.38
N ALA A 340 -14.85 20.18 11.08
CA ALA A 340 -14.01 19.57 10.06
C ALA A 340 -12.57 20.12 10.10
N MET A 341 -12.42 21.45 10.16
CA MET A 341 -11.12 22.11 10.30
C MET A 341 -10.42 21.72 11.61
N GLN A 342 -11.14 21.68 12.73
CA GLN A 342 -10.59 21.28 14.03
C GLN A 342 -10.06 19.84 14.00
N THR A 343 -10.81 18.90 13.42
CA THR A 343 -10.37 17.50 13.31
C THR A 343 -9.18 17.33 12.37
N ALA A 344 -9.12 18.10 11.28
CA ALA A 344 -7.98 18.12 10.37
C ALA A 344 -6.72 18.67 11.05
N LEU A 345 -6.82 19.81 11.74
CA LEU A 345 -5.71 20.41 12.47
C LEU A 345 -5.24 19.52 13.63
N ALA A 346 -6.15 18.83 14.32
CA ALA A 346 -5.80 17.86 15.36
C ALA A 346 -4.99 16.69 14.78
N LEU A 347 -5.37 16.18 13.60
CA LEU A 347 -4.61 15.15 12.89
C LEU A 347 -3.24 15.68 12.45
N ALA A 348 -3.18 16.88 11.88
CA ALA A 348 -1.92 17.52 11.48
C ALA A 348 -0.98 17.68 12.67
N GLN A 349 -1.48 18.20 13.79
CA GLN A 349 -0.73 18.37 15.03
C GLN A 349 -0.19 17.03 15.55
N PHE A 350 -1.02 15.99 15.54
CA PHE A 350 -0.63 14.65 15.94
C PHE A 350 0.51 14.12 15.07
N LEU A 351 0.35 14.12 13.75
CA LEU A 351 1.36 13.59 12.81
C LEU A 351 2.67 14.38 12.87
N LEU A 352 2.61 15.72 12.92
CA LEU A 352 3.80 16.56 13.10
C LEU A 352 4.53 16.25 14.40
N GLY A 353 3.80 16.02 15.50
CA GLY A 353 4.38 15.60 16.77
C GLY A 353 5.13 14.26 16.69
N ARG A 354 4.63 13.31 15.88
CA ARG A 354 5.32 12.03 15.60
C ARG A 354 6.61 12.26 14.83
N LEU A 355 6.58 13.09 13.79
CA LEU A 355 7.78 13.46 13.03
C LEU A 355 8.80 14.21 13.88
N ARG A 356 8.35 15.14 14.73
CA ARG A 356 9.20 15.85 15.69
C ARG A 356 9.88 14.91 16.68
N THR A 357 9.18 13.87 17.12
CA THR A 357 9.77 12.84 17.98
C THR A 357 10.90 12.12 17.24
N GLY A 358 10.67 11.69 16.00
CA GLY A 358 11.71 11.08 15.17
C GLY A 358 12.91 11.99 14.92
N TRP A 359 12.65 13.26 14.58
CA TRP A 359 13.67 14.29 14.40
C TRP A 359 14.54 14.53 15.64
N ASN A 360 13.95 14.51 16.83
CA ASN A 360 14.67 14.74 18.07
C ASN A 360 15.52 13.52 18.46
N GLU A 361 14.95 12.31 18.36
CA GLU A 361 15.60 11.04 18.71
C GLU A 361 16.74 10.70 17.75
N SER A 362 16.69 11.17 16.51
CA SER A 362 17.79 10.99 15.56
C SER A 362 19.03 11.84 15.87
N GLY A 363 18.87 12.94 16.63
CA GLY A 363 19.95 13.89 16.92
C GLY A 363 20.38 14.75 15.73
N LEU A 364 19.72 14.64 14.56
CA LEU A 364 20.10 15.32 13.32
C LEU A 364 19.93 16.84 13.35
N TRP A 365 19.23 17.37 14.35
CA TRP A 365 19.12 18.81 14.63
C TRP A 365 20.43 19.43 15.11
N ASN A 366 21.41 18.63 15.54
CA ASN A 366 22.71 19.10 15.98
C ASN A 366 23.76 18.91 14.88
N PRO A 367 24.34 19.98 14.31
CA PRO A 367 25.39 19.87 13.28
C PRO A 367 26.60 19.03 13.72
N ALA A 368 26.90 18.99 15.03
CA ALA A 368 28.00 18.17 15.54
C ALA A 368 27.73 16.65 15.47
N ALA A 369 26.45 16.23 15.46
CA ALA A 369 26.08 14.83 15.35
C ALA A 369 26.35 14.27 13.93
N LEU A 370 26.27 15.13 12.91
CA LEU A 370 26.53 14.79 11.50
C LEU A 370 27.98 14.33 11.28
N LEU A 371 28.92 14.91 12.00
CA LEU A 371 30.35 14.55 11.93
C LEU A 371 30.63 13.13 12.43
N SER A 372 29.71 12.54 13.20
CA SER A 372 29.82 11.19 13.76
C SER A 372 28.89 10.15 13.11
N ALA A 373 27.93 10.62 12.31
CA ALA A 373 26.93 9.77 11.67
C ALA A 373 27.40 9.33 10.27
N ASP A 374 26.94 8.16 9.83
CA ASP A 374 27.14 7.73 8.45
C ASP A 374 26.31 8.63 7.52
N ALA A 375 26.97 9.33 6.60
CA ALA A 375 26.32 10.28 5.70
C ALA A 375 25.18 9.64 4.89
N ALA A 376 25.31 8.36 4.52
CA ALA A 376 24.26 7.65 3.78
C ALA A 376 23.02 7.39 4.64
N GLU A 377 23.19 7.11 5.93
CA GLU A 377 22.07 6.95 6.86
C GLU A 377 21.38 8.28 7.15
N VAL A 378 22.15 9.37 7.26
CA VAL A 378 21.60 10.71 7.45
C VAL A 378 20.77 11.13 6.26
N GLU A 379 21.29 10.96 5.05
CA GLU A 379 20.59 11.25 3.79
C GLU A 379 19.29 10.45 3.69
N ALA A 380 19.35 9.14 3.93
CA ALA A 380 18.18 8.26 3.97
C ALA A 380 17.12 8.70 5.00
N LEU A 381 17.54 9.15 6.18
CA LEU A 381 16.63 9.59 7.22
C LEU A 381 15.99 10.94 6.89
N GLU A 382 16.76 11.88 6.34
CA GLU A 382 16.27 13.17 5.89
C GLU A 382 15.21 13.01 4.79
N ASP A 383 15.52 12.24 3.75
CA ASP A 383 14.59 11.97 2.65
C ASP A 383 13.29 11.31 3.14
N GLU A 384 13.39 10.40 4.12
CA GLU A 384 12.20 9.77 4.68
C GLU A 384 11.36 10.72 5.53
N LEU A 385 11.99 11.54 6.39
CA LEU A 385 11.26 12.53 7.19
C LEU A 385 10.59 13.57 6.29
N TYR A 386 11.26 13.97 5.21
CA TYR A 386 10.69 14.86 4.21
C TYR A 386 9.49 14.23 3.48
N PHE A 387 9.63 12.97 3.04
CA PHE A 387 8.53 12.22 2.43
C PHE A 387 7.29 12.14 3.34
N ARG A 388 7.50 11.87 4.64
CA ARG A 388 6.41 11.80 5.62
C ARG A 388 5.77 13.14 5.91
N LEU A 389 6.54 14.24 5.85
CA LEU A 389 6.01 15.59 6.00
C LEU A 389 4.96 15.91 4.92
N ARG A 390 5.22 15.50 3.67
CA ARG A 390 4.23 15.59 2.58
C ARG A 390 3.02 14.67 2.80
N GLY A 391 3.21 13.55 3.50
CA GLY A 391 2.11 12.71 3.98
C GLY A 391 1.12 13.44 4.91
N VAL A 392 1.63 14.35 5.77
CA VAL A 392 0.79 15.16 6.68
C VAL A 392 -0.18 16.03 5.88
N GLN A 393 0.29 16.67 4.80
CA GLN A 393 -0.54 17.49 3.92
C GLN A 393 -1.75 16.69 3.42
N ARG A 394 -1.50 15.53 2.80
CA ARG A 394 -2.54 14.69 2.22
C ARG A 394 -3.56 14.19 3.24
N ALA A 395 -3.06 13.69 4.38
CA ALA A 395 -3.91 13.21 5.47
C ALA A 395 -4.80 14.33 6.04
N THR A 396 -4.24 15.53 6.16
CA THR A 396 -4.95 16.71 6.68
C THR A 396 -6.05 17.17 5.72
N LEU A 397 -5.74 17.30 4.43
CA LEU A 397 -6.72 17.65 3.39
C LEU A 397 -7.86 16.61 3.33
N LEU A 398 -7.51 15.32 3.41
CA LEU A 398 -8.49 14.24 3.38
C LEU A 398 -9.44 14.33 4.57
N ARG A 399 -8.89 14.60 5.77
CA ARG A 399 -9.68 14.74 6.99
C ARG A 399 -10.59 15.96 6.97
N ALA A 400 -10.13 17.06 6.38
CA ALA A 400 -10.89 18.30 6.30
C ALA A 400 -12.10 18.18 5.35
N GLY A 401 -11.97 17.41 4.27
CA GLY A 401 -12.99 17.35 3.22
C GLY A 401 -13.17 18.71 2.55
N GLN A 402 -14.43 19.06 2.23
CA GLN A 402 -14.74 20.38 1.67
C GLN A 402 -14.95 21.41 2.78
N LEU A 403 -14.16 22.48 2.76
CA LEU A 403 -14.29 23.63 3.66
C LEU A 403 -14.78 24.87 2.89
N PRO A 404 -15.54 25.77 3.52
CA PRO A 404 -15.85 27.09 2.96
C PRO A 404 -14.65 28.05 3.06
N GLU A 405 -14.71 29.17 2.36
CA GLU A 405 -13.79 30.29 2.58
C GLU A 405 -14.18 31.07 3.86
N PRO A 406 -13.21 31.56 4.66
CA PRO A 406 -11.76 31.60 4.41
C PRO A 406 -10.98 30.35 4.88
N GLU A 407 -11.61 29.38 5.53
CA GLU A 407 -10.94 28.23 6.14
C GLU A 407 -10.24 27.32 5.11
N ALA A 408 -10.83 27.17 3.93
CA ALA A 408 -10.21 26.47 2.81
C ALA A 408 -8.86 27.09 2.43
N GLY A 409 -8.81 28.41 2.22
CA GLY A 409 -7.56 29.13 1.93
C GLY A 409 -6.52 29.05 3.05
N GLN A 410 -6.96 29.08 4.31
CA GLN A 410 -6.06 28.92 5.47
C GLN A 410 -5.44 27.52 5.53
N LEU A 411 -6.25 26.48 5.29
CA LEU A 411 -5.77 25.10 5.28
C LEU A 411 -4.80 24.85 4.13
N LEU A 412 -5.11 25.39 2.95
CA LEU A 412 -4.25 25.30 1.78
C LEU A 412 -2.89 25.97 2.06
N ALA A 413 -2.88 27.17 2.65
CA ALA A 413 -1.65 27.85 3.02
C ALA A 413 -0.79 27.09 4.06
N LEU A 414 -1.41 26.33 4.96
CA LEU A 414 -0.70 25.39 5.82
C LEU A 414 -0.11 24.23 5.01
N CYS A 415 -0.91 23.63 4.13
CA CYS A 415 -0.51 22.52 3.28
C CYS A 415 0.66 22.86 2.35
N ASP A 416 0.62 24.02 1.71
CA ASP A 416 1.69 24.52 0.85
C ASP A 416 2.98 24.78 1.63
N SER A 417 2.87 25.10 2.92
CA SER A 417 4.05 25.26 3.79
C SER A 417 4.72 23.95 4.18
N LEU A 418 4.07 22.80 3.98
CA LEU A 418 4.63 21.46 4.23
C LEU A 418 5.43 20.91 3.04
N ALA A 419 5.23 21.47 1.84
CA ALA A 419 6.02 21.16 0.66
C ALA A 419 7.29 22.02 0.66
N MET A 420 8.47 21.42 0.61
CA MET A 420 9.66 22.17 0.21
C MET A 420 9.63 22.40 -1.29
N GLY A 421 10.28 23.48 -1.74
CA GLY A 421 10.35 23.90 -3.13
C GLY A 421 10.58 22.76 -4.14
N ALA A 422 10.02 22.98 -5.32
CA ALA A 422 10.00 22.07 -6.47
C ALA A 422 11.36 21.46 -6.84
#